data_AF-A0A387AS74-F1
#
_entry.id   AF-A0A387AS74-F1
#
_cell.length_a   1.000
_cell.length_b   1.000
_cell.length_c   1.000
_cell.angle_alpha   90.00
_cell.angle_beta   90.00
_cell.angle_gamma   90.00
#
_symmetry.space_group_name_H-M   'P 1'
#
loop_
_entity.id
_entity.type
_entity.pdbx_description
1 polymer ?
#
loop_
_entity_poly.entity_id
_entity_poly.type
_entity_poly.pdbx_seq_one_letter_code
_entity_poly.pdbx_strand_id
1 'polypeptide(L)'
;MVNIIPYSLREYVSLFEITPDDNARKTLDRSLKYHHMDIKECEKEDFYLLAKLLLEKLDSSVDINGWFLGTDLPVVPDFDVLICLKDNIVNIDLKHEDGEKKFKKIKNKFDKQKNIINGIGKNIINIVFCADTKTLYKYDTDFKKIDFNELIRIIQEDDICLSNALEMIDSKNYLISPLKDIDRFKRGEYWLSDQQYEIRNQLFNPGLYGIEGGPGTGKTLIIYDYIRKYDKDKKILLVFGGKIRDEQISLQNIFKNAKLVSAKYVANNPSILNEYDAILIDESQRLHKNTRSEIISWIPKKLFKQSNCIFL
;
A
#
# COMPACT_ATOMS: atom_id res chain seq x y z
N MET A 1 -14.72 20.85 8.45
CA MET A 1 -14.22 19.49 8.72
C MET A 1 -14.96 18.98 9.93
N VAL A 2 -15.51 17.78 9.84
CA VAL A 2 -16.08 17.09 10.99
C VAL A 2 -14.91 16.63 11.86
N ASN A 3 -14.94 16.91 13.16
CA ASN A 3 -13.84 16.56 14.05
C ASN A 3 -14.07 15.14 14.58
N ILE A 4 -13.29 14.16 14.11
CA ILE A 4 -13.35 12.79 14.67
C ILE A 4 -12.68 12.83 16.04
N ILE A 5 -13.39 12.33 17.06
CA ILE A 5 -12.89 12.32 18.44
C ILE A 5 -12.47 10.88 18.75
N PRO A 6 -11.20 10.59 19.05
CA PRO A 6 -10.77 9.25 19.38
C PRO A 6 -11.38 8.77 20.70
N TYR A 7 -11.52 7.45 20.86
CA TYR A 7 -11.91 6.83 22.12
C TYR A 7 -10.73 6.73 23.09
N SER A 8 -11.02 6.72 24.39
CA SER A 8 -10.17 6.04 25.37
C SER A 8 -10.53 4.57 25.52
N LEU A 9 -9.58 3.75 25.99
CA LEU A 9 -9.83 2.32 26.23
C LEU A 9 -10.98 2.12 27.22
N ARG A 10 -10.97 2.84 28.35
CA ARG A 10 -12.03 2.71 29.37
C ARG A 10 -13.38 3.19 28.88
N GLU A 11 -13.42 4.25 28.07
CA GLU A 11 -14.66 4.74 27.48
C GLU A 11 -15.29 3.65 26.60
N TYR A 12 -14.53 3.08 25.66
CA TYR A 12 -15.02 2.04 24.77
C TYR A 12 -15.46 0.78 25.54
N VAL A 13 -14.63 0.30 26.47
CA VAL A 13 -14.94 -0.88 27.30
C VAL A 13 -16.19 -0.66 28.13
N SER A 14 -16.36 0.51 28.74
CA SER A 14 -17.55 0.82 29.54
C SER A 14 -18.81 0.84 28.67
N LEU A 15 -18.74 1.46 27.49
CA LEU A 15 -19.84 1.48 26.53
C LEU A 15 -20.21 0.08 26.03
N PHE A 16 -19.25 -0.84 26.00
CA PHE A 16 -19.48 -2.23 25.63
C PHE A 16 -20.03 -3.07 26.80
N GLU A 17 -19.49 -2.94 28.02
CA GLU A 17 -19.87 -3.77 29.18
C GLU A 17 -21.20 -3.40 29.82
N ILE A 18 -21.66 -2.15 29.69
CA ILE A 18 -22.99 -1.70 30.18
C ILE A 18 -24.14 -2.41 29.42
N THR A 19 -23.85 -3.28 28.44
CA THR A 19 -24.79 -3.71 27.40
C THR A 19 -25.12 -5.22 27.38
N PRO A 20 -26.07 -5.70 28.21
CA PRO A 20 -26.60 -7.06 28.11
C PRO A 20 -27.88 -7.20 27.23
N ASP A 21 -28.43 -6.11 26.64
CA ASP A 21 -29.70 -6.07 25.87
C ASP A 21 -29.57 -5.34 24.50
N ASP A 22 -30.47 -5.64 23.55
CA ASP A 22 -30.61 -5.05 22.19
C ASP A 22 -30.73 -3.52 22.16
N ASN A 23 -31.25 -2.89 23.22
CA ASN A 23 -31.29 -1.42 23.31
C ASN A 23 -29.90 -0.79 23.51
N ALA A 24 -28.91 -1.59 23.86
CA ALA A 24 -27.61 -1.14 24.33
C ALA A 24 -26.51 -1.27 23.24
N ARG A 25 -26.64 -2.22 22.31
CA ARG A 25 -25.93 -2.18 21.00
C ARG A 25 -26.20 -0.85 20.27
N LYS A 26 -27.44 -0.34 20.36
CA LYS A 26 -27.81 0.99 19.84
C LYS A 26 -27.05 2.13 20.52
N THR A 27 -26.58 1.97 21.77
CA THR A 27 -25.81 3.00 22.48
C THR A 27 -24.38 3.07 21.95
N LEU A 28 -23.71 1.93 21.78
CA LEU A 28 -22.39 1.88 21.13
C LEU A 28 -22.49 2.42 19.70
N ASP A 29 -23.50 2.03 18.93
CA ASP A 29 -23.70 2.53 17.56
C ASP A 29 -23.95 4.04 17.50
N ARG A 30 -24.71 4.59 18.47
CA ARG A 30 -24.90 6.04 18.58
C ARG A 30 -23.61 6.76 18.94
N SER A 31 -22.81 6.17 19.83
CA SER A 31 -21.50 6.70 20.18
C SER A 31 -20.58 6.69 18.96
N LEU A 32 -20.43 5.56 18.25
CA LEU A 32 -19.61 5.47 17.03
C LEU A 32 -20.01 6.53 15.99
N LYS A 33 -21.31 6.76 15.80
CA LYS A 33 -21.82 7.84 14.93
C LYS A 33 -21.46 9.24 15.43
N TYR A 34 -21.52 9.49 16.73
CA TYR A 34 -21.10 10.75 17.35
C TYR A 34 -19.60 11.00 17.19
N HIS A 35 -18.79 9.94 17.33
CA HIS A 35 -17.34 9.98 17.12
C HIS A 35 -16.93 9.98 15.64
N HIS A 36 -17.89 9.79 14.71
CA HIS A 36 -17.65 9.69 13.27
C HIS A 36 -16.73 8.52 12.87
N MET A 37 -16.91 7.38 13.54
CA MET A 37 -16.17 6.15 13.29
C MET A 37 -17.07 5.09 12.65
N ASP A 38 -16.51 4.32 11.71
CA ASP A 38 -17.23 3.29 10.96
C ASP A 38 -16.52 1.93 11.05
N ILE A 39 -16.59 1.32 12.22
CA ILE A 39 -16.03 -0.01 12.49
C ILE A 39 -17.04 -1.11 12.13
N LYS A 40 -16.57 -2.23 11.54
CA LYS A 40 -17.45 -3.34 11.17
C LYS A 40 -18.00 -4.05 12.41
N GLU A 41 -19.20 -4.62 12.32
CA GLU A 41 -19.86 -5.29 13.46
C GLU A 41 -18.97 -6.36 14.14
N CYS A 42 -18.31 -7.22 13.38
CA CYS A 42 -17.42 -8.25 13.93
C CYS A 42 -16.17 -7.65 14.61
N GLU A 43 -15.69 -6.50 14.12
CA GLU A 43 -14.49 -5.84 14.65
C GLU A 43 -14.76 -5.14 15.99
N LYS A 44 -16.03 -4.83 16.32
CA LYS A 44 -16.39 -4.23 17.62
C LYS A 44 -16.06 -5.14 18.80
N GLU A 45 -16.44 -6.41 18.71
CA GLU A 45 -16.15 -7.42 19.73
C GLU A 45 -14.64 -7.69 19.82
N ASP A 46 -13.95 -7.78 18.68
CA ASP A 46 -12.51 -7.98 18.62
C ASP A 46 -11.75 -6.80 19.27
N PHE A 47 -12.14 -5.56 18.98
CA PHE A 47 -11.54 -4.37 19.61
C PHE A 47 -11.83 -4.30 21.10
N TYR A 48 -13.06 -4.60 21.53
CA TYR A 48 -13.40 -4.68 22.96
C TYR A 48 -12.47 -5.65 23.70
N LEU A 49 -12.23 -6.83 23.13
CA LEU A 49 -11.33 -7.82 23.73
C LEU A 49 -9.89 -7.32 23.80
N LEU A 50 -9.37 -6.69 22.74
CA LEU A 50 -8.05 -6.05 22.74
C LEU A 50 -7.95 -4.98 23.84
N ALA A 51 -8.95 -4.08 23.92
CA ALA A 51 -9.00 -2.99 24.87
C ALA A 51 -8.97 -3.51 26.32
N LYS A 52 -9.75 -4.55 26.61
CA LYS A 52 -9.78 -5.20 27.93
C LYS A 52 -8.42 -5.81 28.30
N LEU A 53 -7.79 -6.53 27.38
CA LEU A 53 -6.48 -7.15 27.61
C LEU A 53 -5.37 -6.11 27.83
N LEU A 54 -5.46 -4.95 27.17
CA LEU A 54 -4.56 -3.83 27.42
C LEU A 54 -4.79 -3.20 28.80
N LEU A 55 -6.05 -2.95 29.18
CA LEU A 55 -6.39 -2.41 30.50
C LEU A 55 -5.94 -3.33 31.64
N GLU A 56 -5.96 -4.65 31.47
CA GLU A 56 -5.42 -5.62 32.44
C GLU A 56 -3.91 -5.50 32.66
N LYS A 57 -3.17 -4.89 31.73
CA LYS A 57 -1.72 -4.64 31.85
C LYS A 57 -1.38 -3.25 32.36
N LEU A 58 -2.36 -2.34 32.38
CA LEU A 58 -2.18 -0.98 32.85
C LEU A 58 -2.51 -0.87 34.33
N ASP A 59 -1.86 0.07 35.01
CA ASP A 59 -2.29 0.48 36.34
C ASP A 59 -3.74 0.99 36.30
N SER A 60 -4.49 0.74 37.37
CA SER A 60 -5.92 1.09 37.45
C SER A 60 -6.22 2.59 37.34
N SER A 61 -5.20 3.43 37.55
CA SER A 61 -5.27 4.89 37.40
C SER A 61 -4.91 5.38 36.00
N VAL A 62 -4.42 4.50 35.13
CA VAL A 62 -3.98 4.83 33.77
C VAL A 62 -5.06 4.43 32.77
N ASP A 63 -5.18 5.23 31.72
CA ASP A 63 -5.99 4.98 30.54
C ASP A 63 -5.21 5.45 29.30
N ILE A 64 -5.45 4.84 28.15
CA ILE A 64 -4.84 5.22 26.88
C ILE A 64 -5.93 5.78 25.98
N ASN A 65 -5.77 7.03 25.57
CA ASN A 65 -6.63 7.71 24.61
C ASN A 65 -6.03 7.62 23.18
N GLY A 66 -6.75 8.10 22.17
CA GLY A 66 -6.23 8.19 20.80
C GLY A 66 -6.60 7.02 19.89
N TRP A 67 -7.63 6.24 20.24
CA TRP A 67 -8.07 5.08 19.44
C TRP A 67 -9.09 5.50 18.38
N PHE A 68 -8.66 5.49 17.12
CA PHE A 68 -9.54 5.69 15.96
C PHE A 68 -9.95 4.33 15.39
N LEU A 69 -11.25 4.14 15.15
CA LEU A 69 -11.82 2.86 14.71
C LEU A 69 -12.44 3.00 13.33
N GLY A 70 -12.11 2.08 12.43
CA GLY A 70 -12.68 2.02 11.09
C GLY A 70 -12.41 3.28 10.25
N THR A 71 -11.12 3.57 10.02
CA THR A 71 -10.72 4.68 9.13
C THR A 71 -10.70 4.21 7.69
N ASP A 72 -11.58 4.78 6.87
CA ASP A 72 -11.62 4.57 5.41
C ASP A 72 -10.82 5.66 4.67
N LEU A 73 -10.07 5.22 3.66
CA LEU A 73 -9.42 6.09 2.68
C LEU A 73 -9.81 5.59 1.29
N PRO A 74 -10.40 6.42 0.40
CA PRO A 74 -10.89 5.97 -0.89
C PRO A 74 -9.87 5.13 -1.65
N VAL A 75 -10.25 3.93 -2.08
CA VAL A 75 -9.44 2.93 -2.80
C VAL A 75 -8.27 2.30 -2.03
N VAL A 76 -7.88 2.82 -0.87
CA VAL A 76 -6.88 2.18 0.00
C VAL A 76 -7.62 1.20 0.93
N PRO A 77 -7.06 0.01 1.23
CA PRO A 77 -7.69 -0.87 2.20
C PRO A 77 -7.90 -0.18 3.57
N ASP A 78 -9.09 -0.37 4.16
CA ASP A 78 -9.49 0.24 5.42
C ASP A 78 -8.49 -0.03 6.57
N PHE A 79 -8.41 0.88 7.53
CA PHE A 79 -7.66 0.72 8.76
C PHE A 79 -8.63 0.41 9.91
N ASP A 80 -8.52 -0.79 10.48
CA ASP A 80 -9.45 -1.28 11.48
C ASP A 80 -9.30 -0.45 12.78
N VAL A 81 -8.06 -0.27 13.25
CA VAL A 81 -7.72 0.55 14.42
C VAL A 81 -6.42 1.34 14.19
N LEU A 82 -6.44 2.64 14.51
CA LEU A 82 -5.28 3.51 14.44
C LEU A 82 -5.02 4.23 15.76
N ILE A 83 -3.74 4.40 16.08
CA ILE A 83 -3.26 5.42 17.02
C ILE A 83 -2.25 6.28 16.28
N CYS A 84 -2.51 7.58 16.24
CA CYS A 84 -1.58 8.55 15.67
C CYS A 84 -0.61 9.02 16.75
N LEU A 85 0.68 8.79 16.54
CA LEU A 85 1.76 9.36 17.34
C LEU A 85 2.40 10.53 16.59
N LYS A 86 3.32 11.26 17.22
CA LYS A 86 3.99 12.41 16.63
C LYS A 86 4.78 12.06 15.36
N ASP A 87 5.52 10.96 15.35
CA ASP A 87 6.31 10.52 14.18
C ASP A 87 5.79 9.21 13.56
N ASN A 88 4.96 8.47 14.28
CA ASN A 88 4.49 7.14 13.90
C ASN A 88 2.96 7.04 13.84
N ILE A 89 2.45 6.06 13.10
CA ILE A 89 1.07 5.59 13.16
C ILE A 89 1.10 4.12 13.55
N VAL A 90 0.52 3.78 14.69
CA VAL A 90 0.29 2.38 15.07
C VAL A 90 -1.00 1.93 14.39
N ASN A 91 -0.88 1.00 13.47
CA ASN A 91 -1.98 0.40 12.72
C ASN A 91 -2.22 -1.01 13.26
N ILE A 92 -3.41 -1.29 13.76
CA ILE A 92 -3.78 -2.60 14.28
C ILE A 92 -4.90 -3.17 13.41
N ASP A 93 -4.59 -4.27 12.73
CA ASP A 93 -5.54 -5.06 11.94
C ASP A 93 -6.19 -6.11 12.84
N LEU A 94 -7.51 -6.09 12.93
CA LEU A 94 -8.29 -6.96 13.80
C LEU A 94 -8.69 -8.22 13.04
N LYS A 95 -8.50 -9.38 13.66
CA LYS A 95 -8.89 -10.67 13.09
C LYS A 95 -9.52 -11.54 14.18
N HIS A 96 -10.58 -12.25 13.80
CA HIS A 96 -11.19 -13.21 14.71
C HIS A 96 -10.26 -14.41 14.96
N GLU A 97 -9.88 -15.14 13.90
CA GLU A 97 -9.01 -16.33 13.96
C GLU A 97 -7.69 -16.14 13.17
N ASP A 98 -6.61 -16.79 13.63
CA ASP A 98 -5.29 -16.88 12.98
C ASP A 98 -5.31 -17.71 11.68
N GLY A 99 -4.36 -17.46 10.76
CA GLY A 99 -4.10 -18.38 9.65
C GLY A 99 -3.07 -17.90 8.62
N GLU A 100 -2.22 -18.80 8.11
CA GLU A 100 -1.14 -18.47 7.16
C GLU A 100 -1.65 -17.77 5.88
N LYS A 101 -2.75 -18.26 5.31
CA LYS A 101 -3.38 -17.63 4.13
C LYS A 101 -3.86 -16.20 4.43
N LYS A 102 -4.19 -15.89 5.69
CA LYS A 102 -4.58 -14.55 6.14
C LYS A 102 -3.36 -13.65 6.24
N PHE A 103 -2.26 -14.11 6.83
CA PHE A 103 -1.03 -13.32 6.93
C PHE A 103 -0.47 -12.87 5.59
N LYS A 104 -0.57 -13.68 4.52
CA LYS A 104 -0.17 -13.24 3.17
C LYS A 104 -1.03 -12.08 2.65
N LYS A 105 -2.35 -12.11 2.89
CA LYS A 105 -3.25 -11.02 2.51
C LYS A 105 -3.00 -9.77 3.35
N ILE A 106 -2.80 -9.94 4.65
CA ILE A 106 -2.49 -8.85 5.59
C ILE A 106 -1.16 -8.17 5.21
N LYS A 107 -0.13 -8.95 4.87
CA LYS A 107 1.13 -8.41 4.34
C LYS A 107 0.91 -7.49 3.14
N ASN A 108 0.14 -7.94 2.15
CA ASN A 108 -0.16 -7.11 0.98
C ASN A 108 -0.96 -5.84 1.35
N LYS A 109 -1.87 -5.92 2.33
CA LYS A 109 -2.60 -4.76 2.89
C LYS A 109 -1.62 -3.77 3.51
N PHE A 110 -0.74 -4.25 4.41
CA PHE A 110 0.26 -3.43 5.10
C PHE A 110 1.28 -2.78 4.16
N ASP A 111 1.76 -3.51 3.15
CA ASP A 111 2.70 -2.95 2.16
C ASP A 111 2.06 -1.80 1.37
N LYS A 112 0.76 -1.89 1.04
CA LYS A 112 0.01 -0.79 0.39
C LYS A 112 -0.16 0.39 1.31
N GLN A 113 -0.63 0.16 2.54
CA GLN A 113 -0.85 1.22 3.54
C GLN A 113 0.45 1.97 3.87
N LYS A 114 1.57 1.25 4.01
CA LYS A 114 2.89 1.82 4.29
C LYS A 114 3.31 2.88 3.27
N ASN A 115 3.07 2.66 1.97
CA ASN A 115 3.43 3.64 0.95
C ASN A 115 2.62 4.96 1.09
N ILE A 116 1.37 4.87 1.54
CA ILE A 116 0.50 6.03 1.78
C ILE A 116 0.97 6.80 3.00
N ILE A 117 1.23 6.09 4.11
CA ILE A 117 1.66 6.71 5.38
C ILE A 117 3.02 7.39 5.23
N ASN A 118 3.97 6.75 4.55
CA ASN A 118 5.25 7.38 4.23
C ASN A 118 5.06 8.66 3.40
N GLY A 119 4.05 8.71 2.53
CA GLY A 119 3.71 9.87 1.70
C GLY A 119 3.24 11.09 2.45
N ILE A 120 2.86 10.95 3.73
CA ILE A 120 2.54 12.07 4.63
C ILE A 120 3.64 12.32 5.68
N GLY A 121 4.82 11.71 5.51
CA GLY A 121 5.97 11.92 6.39
C GLY A 121 5.89 11.23 7.75
N LYS A 122 5.01 10.23 7.90
CA LYS A 122 4.90 9.39 9.09
C LYS A 122 5.48 8.00 8.81
N ASN A 123 5.90 7.29 9.85
CA ASN A 123 6.19 5.86 9.76
C ASN A 123 4.95 5.04 10.19
N ILE A 124 4.81 3.82 9.69
CA ILE A 124 3.74 2.91 10.12
C ILE A 124 4.30 1.74 10.93
N ILE A 125 3.68 1.45 12.07
CA ILE A 125 3.94 0.26 12.89
C ILE A 125 2.71 -0.64 12.76
N ASN A 126 2.88 -1.75 12.04
CA ASN A 126 1.78 -2.66 11.73
C ASN A 126 1.70 -3.79 12.75
N ILE A 127 0.53 -3.94 13.36
CA ILE A 127 0.20 -4.97 14.35
C ILE A 127 -1.02 -5.74 13.86
N VAL A 128 -1.07 -7.03 14.15
CA VAL A 128 -2.26 -7.87 14.00
C VAL A 128 -2.68 -8.32 15.38
N PHE A 129 -3.95 -8.14 15.71
CA PHE A 129 -4.56 -8.76 16.89
C PHE A 129 -5.50 -9.88 16.46
N CYS A 130 -5.28 -11.06 17.00
CA CYS A 130 -6.14 -12.21 16.80
C CYS A 130 -6.98 -12.50 18.05
N ALA A 131 -8.30 -12.34 17.95
CA ALA A 131 -9.21 -12.39 19.08
C ALA A 131 -9.34 -13.78 19.70
N ASP A 132 -9.50 -14.83 18.88
CA ASP A 132 -9.69 -16.22 19.34
C ASP A 132 -8.51 -16.73 20.15
N THR A 133 -7.30 -16.41 19.70
CA THR A 133 -6.05 -16.84 20.33
C THR A 133 -5.53 -15.83 21.34
N LYS A 134 -6.09 -14.62 21.39
CA LYS A 134 -5.63 -13.47 22.18
C LYS A 134 -4.14 -13.19 21.97
N THR A 135 -3.71 -13.21 20.71
CA THR A 135 -2.30 -13.00 20.34
C THR A 135 -2.09 -11.74 19.54
N LEU A 136 -0.90 -11.16 19.69
CA LEU A 136 -0.44 -10.02 18.92
C LEU A 136 0.75 -10.41 18.06
N TYR A 137 0.76 -9.91 16.83
CA TYR A 137 1.90 -10.03 15.92
C TYR A 137 2.30 -8.66 15.40
N LYS A 138 3.58 -8.32 15.48
CA LYS A 138 4.16 -7.15 14.83
C LYS A 138 4.70 -7.55 13.46
N TYR A 139 4.33 -6.81 12.43
CA TYR A 139 4.84 -7.00 11.08
C TYR A 139 5.96 -6.00 10.78
N ASP A 140 7.13 -6.54 10.39
CA ASP A 140 8.22 -5.78 9.79
C ASP A 140 8.63 -6.47 8.47
N THR A 141 9.68 -7.29 8.48
CA THR A 141 9.98 -8.19 7.36
C THR A 141 9.12 -9.45 7.35
N ASP A 142 8.71 -9.88 8.55
CA ASP A 142 7.86 -11.04 8.83
C ASP A 142 7.01 -10.77 10.07
N PHE A 143 6.02 -11.62 10.34
CA PHE A 143 5.17 -11.54 11.52
C PHE A 143 5.88 -12.14 12.75
N LYS A 144 6.13 -11.29 13.75
CA LYS A 144 6.73 -11.69 15.02
C LYS A 144 5.71 -11.56 16.12
N LYS A 145 5.52 -12.63 16.90
CA LYS A 145 4.63 -12.59 18.07
C LYS A 145 5.20 -11.60 19.09
N ILE A 146 4.34 -10.73 19.61
CA ILE A 146 4.66 -9.78 20.68
C ILE A 146 3.66 -9.97 21.83
N ASP A 147 3.96 -9.43 23.00
CA ASP A 147 3.00 -9.37 24.11
C ASP A 147 2.30 -8.01 24.20
N PHE A 148 1.28 -7.92 25.05
CA PHE A 148 0.50 -6.69 25.26
C PHE A 148 1.33 -5.58 25.92
N ASN A 149 2.35 -5.92 26.72
CA ASN A 149 3.23 -4.90 27.32
C ASN A 149 4.11 -4.25 26.25
N GLU A 150 4.57 -5.01 25.25
CA GLU A 150 5.31 -4.49 24.11
C GLU A 150 4.44 -3.52 23.28
N LEU A 151 3.18 -3.86 23.02
CA LEU A 151 2.25 -2.92 22.35
C LEU A 151 2.06 -1.62 23.15
N ILE A 152 1.89 -1.71 24.48
CA ILE A 152 1.78 -0.53 25.35
C ILE A 152 3.04 0.32 25.26
N ARG A 153 4.23 -0.29 25.33
CA ARG A 153 5.50 0.45 25.18
C ARG A 153 5.59 1.15 23.83
N ILE A 154 5.25 0.46 22.74
CA ILE A 154 5.23 1.06 21.39
C ILE A 154 4.32 2.29 21.33
N ILE A 155 3.14 2.24 21.95
CA ILE A 155 2.20 3.37 21.97
C ILE A 155 2.74 4.52 22.83
N GLN A 156 3.44 4.21 23.92
CA GLN A 156 3.97 5.18 24.88
C GLN A 156 5.39 5.69 24.55
N GLU A 157 6.01 5.17 23.49
CA GLU A 157 7.34 5.61 23.02
C GLU A 157 7.32 7.05 22.48
N ASP A 158 6.16 7.57 22.11
CA ASP A 158 5.99 8.87 21.48
C ASP A 158 4.65 9.53 21.88
N ASP A 159 4.52 10.84 21.63
CA ASP A 159 3.34 11.61 22.03
C ASP A 159 2.11 11.20 21.21
N ILE A 160 1.02 10.84 21.91
CA ILE A 160 -0.26 10.51 21.28
C ILE A 160 -0.92 11.78 20.73
N CYS A 161 -1.21 11.77 19.45
CA CYS A 161 -1.97 12.79 18.75
C CYS A 161 -3.46 12.44 18.75
N LEU A 162 -4.30 13.33 19.27
CA LEU A 162 -5.77 13.15 19.31
C LEU A 162 -6.47 13.53 17.99
N SER A 163 -5.72 13.80 16.94
CA SER A 163 -6.25 14.01 15.59
C SER A 163 -5.77 12.89 14.66
N ASN A 164 -6.66 12.37 13.82
CA ASN A 164 -6.30 11.34 12.85
C ASN A 164 -5.50 11.97 11.70
N ALA A 165 -4.25 11.55 11.53
CA ALA A 165 -3.40 12.04 10.45
C ALA A 165 -3.97 11.73 9.05
N LEU A 166 -4.85 10.71 8.93
CA LEU A 166 -5.40 10.28 7.65
C LEU A 166 -6.57 11.14 7.18
N GLU A 167 -7.23 11.89 8.07
CA GLU A 167 -8.34 12.79 7.68
C GLU A 167 -7.88 13.94 6.76
N MET A 168 -6.60 14.29 6.83
CA MET A 168 -6.03 15.36 6.01
C MET A 168 -5.59 14.87 4.62
N ILE A 169 -5.79 13.59 4.32
CA ILE A 169 -5.34 12.94 3.08
C ILE A 169 -6.53 12.82 2.12
N ASP A 170 -6.35 13.29 0.89
CA ASP A 170 -7.28 13.03 -0.22
C ASP A 170 -6.66 12.10 -1.26
N SER A 171 -7.47 11.66 -2.23
CA SER A 171 -7.01 10.72 -3.26
C SER A 171 -5.85 11.24 -4.10
N LYS A 172 -5.65 12.55 -4.26
CA LYS A 172 -4.51 13.14 -4.99
C LYS A 172 -3.21 12.97 -4.21
N ASN A 173 -3.29 12.77 -2.90
CA ASN A 173 -2.13 12.43 -2.07
C ASN A 173 -1.62 11.00 -2.32
N TYR A 174 -2.26 10.15 -3.12
CA TYR A 174 -1.67 8.82 -3.39
C TYR A 174 -1.98 8.25 -4.77
N LEU A 175 -2.99 8.77 -5.46
CA LEU A 175 -3.23 8.56 -6.89
C LEU A 175 -2.41 9.56 -7.71
N ILE A 176 -1.10 9.33 -7.72
CA ILE A 176 -0.16 10.20 -8.42
C ILE A 176 0.02 9.79 -9.88
N SER A 177 0.54 10.70 -10.70
CA SER A 177 1.08 10.36 -12.02
C SER A 177 2.61 10.37 -11.94
N PRO A 178 3.32 9.29 -12.34
CA PRO A 178 4.78 9.26 -12.25
C PRO A 178 5.44 10.37 -13.10
N LEU A 179 4.75 10.84 -14.15
CA LEU A 179 5.23 11.93 -15.02
C LEU A 179 4.99 13.33 -14.44
N LYS A 180 4.06 13.50 -13.49
CA LYS A 180 3.77 14.79 -12.85
C LYS A 180 4.38 14.90 -11.46
N ASP A 181 4.45 13.77 -10.75
CA ASP A 181 4.79 13.66 -9.34
C ASP A 181 6.11 12.89 -9.15
N ILE A 182 7.14 13.25 -9.94
CA ILE A 182 8.41 12.49 -10.05
C ILE A 182 9.06 12.24 -8.68
N ASP A 183 9.12 13.26 -7.81
CA ASP A 183 9.75 13.13 -6.49
C ASP A 183 9.02 12.17 -5.56
N ARG A 184 7.69 12.21 -5.58
CA ARG A 184 6.83 11.32 -4.77
C ARG A 184 6.92 9.89 -5.30
N PHE A 185 6.87 9.74 -6.62
CA PHE A 185 7.09 8.47 -7.29
C PHE A 185 8.46 7.87 -6.94
N LYS A 186 9.53 8.67 -6.98
CA LYS A 186 10.90 8.25 -6.61
C LYS A 186 10.96 7.70 -5.18
N ARG A 187 10.30 8.38 -4.23
CA ARG A 187 10.22 7.94 -2.82
C ARG A 187 9.31 6.74 -2.60
N GLY A 188 8.50 6.35 -3.59
CA GLY A 188 7.56 5.22 -3.47
C GLY A 188 6.22 5.60 -2.85
N GLU A 189 5.89 6.90 -2.82
CA GLU A 189 4.72 7.47 -2.17
C GLU A 189 3.51 7.43 -3.12
N TYR A 190 3.10 6.24 -3.51
CA TYR A 190 1.97 6.02 -4.40
C TYR A 190 1.22 4.73 -4.09
N TRP A 191 -0.04 4.72 -4.49
CA TRP A 191 -0.90 3.54 -4.42
C TRP A 191 -0.90 2.76 -5.72
N LEU A 192 -0.91 1.43 -5.61
CA LEU A 192 -1.22 0.52 -6.71
C LEU A 192 -2.53 -0.19 -6.40
N SER A 193 -3.44 -0.23 -7.37
CA SER A 193 -4.67 -1.03 -7.24
C SER A 193 -4.37 -2.51 -7.10
N ASP A 194 -5.36 -3.28 -6.62
CA ASP A 194 -5.25 -4.74 -6.51
C ASP A 194 -4.83 -5.36 -7.85
N GLN A 195 -5.49 -4.94 -8.95
CA GLN A 195 -5.16 -5.38 -10.30
C GLN A 195 -3.73 -4.98 -10.70
N GLN A 196 -3.30 -3.74 -10.43
CA GLN A 196 -1.93 -3.30 -10.74
C GLN A 196 -0.89 -4.07 -9.92
N TYR A 197 -1.18 -4.38 -8.66
CA TYR A 197 -0.33 -5.17 -7.77
C TYR A 197 -0.22 -6.63 -8.23
N GLU A 198 -1.32 -7.22 -8.70
CA GLU A 198 -1.33 -8.55 -9.31
C GLU A 198 -0.47 -8.59 -10.57
N ILE A 199 -0.65 -7.63 -11.47
CA ILE A 199 0.19 -7.48 -12.68
C ILE A 199 1.65 -7.38 -12.27
N ARG A 200 2.00 -6.47 -11.34
CA ARG A 200 3.37 -6.30 -10.82
C ARG A 200 3.99 -7.62 -10.34
N ASN A 201 3.22 -8.46 -9.66
CA ASN A 201 3.69 -9.77 -9.17
C ASN A 201 3.88 -10.78 -10.30
N GLN A 202 3.03 -10.75 -11.33
CA GLN A 202 3.19 -11.60 -12.51
C GLN A 202 4.45 -11.23 -13.31
N LEU A 203 4.79 -9.95 -13.39
CA LEU A 203 5.99 -9.43 -14.07
C LEU A 203 7.30 -9.83 -13.39
N PHE A 204 7.27 -10.49 -12.22
CA PHE A 204 8.46 -11.04 -11.59
C PHE A 204 9.10 -12.15 -12.42
N ASN A 205 8.28 -13.01 -13.02
CA ASN A 205 8.77 -14.10 -13.83
C ASN A 205 9.24 -13.58 -15.20
N PRO A 206 10.30 -14.18 -15.78
CA PRO A 206 10.68 -13.95 -17.17
C PRO A 206 9.55 -14.29 -18.13
N GLY A 207 9.23 -13.40 -19.07
CA GLY A 207 8.17 -13.67 -20.03
C GLY A 207 7.84 -12.54 -21.00
N LEU A 208 6.88 -12.84 -21.87
CA LEU A 208 6.22 -11.89 -22.75
C LEU A 208 4.84 -11.57 -22.15
N TYR A 209 4.61 -10.30 -21.86
CA TYR A 209 3.39 -9.81 -21.23
C TYR A 209 2.72 -8.75 -22.11
N GLY A 210 1.40 -8.83 -22.23
CA GLY A 210 0.55 -7.76 -22.76
C GLY A 210 -0.39 -7.28 -21.66
N ILE A 211 -0.39 -5.98 -21.39
CA ILE A 211 -1.24 -5.36 -20.36
C ILE A 211 -2.19 -4.42 -21.09
N GLU A 212 -3.46 -4.78 -21.10
CA GLU A 212 -4.50 -3.97 -21.72
C GLU A 212 -5.25 -3.15 -20.65
N GLY A 213 -5.71 -1.96 -21.03
CA GLY A 213 -6.51 -1.11 -20.17
C GLY A 213 -6.88 0.19 -20.86
N GLY A 214 -8.01 0.78 -20.46
CA GLY A 214 -8.48 2.05 -21.01
C GLY A 214 -7.53 3.24 -20.75
N PRO A 215 -7.80 4.42 -21.34
CA PRO A 215 -7.14 5.65 -20.95
C PRO A 215 -7.32 5.92 -19.45
N GLY A 216 -6.25 6.37 -18.77
CA GLY A 216 -6.31 6.72 -17.35
C GLY A 216 -6.23 5.54 -16.36
N THR A 217 -6.10 4.29 -16.80
CA THR A 217 -6.00 3.12 -15.89
C THR A 217 -4.62 2.95 -15.21
N GLY A 218 -3.73 3.93 -15.34
CA GLY A 218 -2.42 3.92 -14.69
C GLY A 218 -1.41 2.92 -15.28
N LYS A 219 -1.54 2.50 -16.54
CA LYS A 219 -0.56 1.61 -17.21
C LYS A 219 0.89 2.13 -17.11
N THR A 220 1.07 3.44 -17.34
CA THR A 220 2.37 4.09 -17.20
C THR A 220 2.94 3.92 -15.78
N LEU A 221 2.12 3.96 -14.73
CA LEU A 221 2.57 3.72 -13.35
C LEU A 221 3.12 2.30 -13.16
N ILE A 222 2.50 1.29 -13.78
CA ILE A 222 2.97 -0.11 -13.73
C ILE A 222 4.38 -0.23 -14.35
N ILE A 223 4.61 0.40 -15.49
CA ILE A 223 5.91 0.37 -16.19
C ILE A 223 7.00 0.97 -15.31
N TYR A 224 6.75 2.16 -14.78
CA TYR A 224 7.74 2.83 -13.97
C TYR A 224 7.94 2.16 -12.61
N ASP A 225 6.89 1.57 -12.01
CA ASP A 225 7.03 0.71 -10.82
C ASP A 225 7.95 -0.50 -11.11
N TYR A 226 7.78 -1.14 -12.27
CA TYR A 226 8.67 -2.21 -12.71
C TYR A 226 10.11 -1.70 -12.85
N ILE A 227 10.33 -0.56 -13.51
CA ILE A 227 11.67 0.03 -13.65
C ILE A 227 12.26 0.28 -12.25
N ARG A 228 11.54 0.96 -11.37
CA ARG A 228 11.98 1.26 -10.00
C ARG A 228 12.37 0.01 -9.22
N LYS A 229 11.65 -1.09 -9.40
CA LYS A 229 11.93 -2.36 -8.72
C LYS A 229 13.18 -3.05 -9.23
N TYR A 230 13.45 -3.01 -10.54
CA TYR A 230 14.53 -3.79 -11.17
C TYR A 230 15.70 -2.95 -11.69
N ASP A 231 15.69 -1.62 -11.54
CA ASP A 231 16.75 -0.72 -12.02
C ASP A 231 18.13 -1.07 -11.45
N LYS A 232 18.22 -1.68 -10.27
CA LYS A 232 19.51 -2.11 -9.70
C LYS A 232 20.04 -3.40 -10.30
N ASP A 233 19.16 -4.25 -10.83
CA ASP A 233 19.47 -5.64 -11.19
C ASP A 233 19.42 -5.90 -12.70
N LYS A 234 18.77 -5.02 -13.47
CA LYS A 234 18.54 -5.19 -14.91
C LYS A 234 18.87 -3.92 -15.68
N LYS A 235 19.46 -4.07 -16.87
CA LYS A 235 19.45 -3.01 -17.90
C LYS A 235 18.09 -3.01 -18.58
N ILE A 236 17.39 -1.88 -18.50
CA ILE A 236 16.00 -1.77 -18.98
C ILE A 236 15.91 -0.78 -20.15
N LEU A 237 15.34 -1.22 -21.26
CA LEU A 237 14.99 -0.33 -22.38
C LEU A 237 13.50 -0.02 -22.32
N LEU A 238 13.16 1.25 -22.15
CA LEU A 238 11.80 1.75 -22.29
C LEU A 238 11.61 2.31 -23.70
N VAL A 239 10.72 1.70 -24.48
CA VAL A 239 10.37 2.10 -25.83
C VAL A 239 9.02 2.82 -25.78
N PHE A 240 8.99 4.08 -26.17
CA PHE A 240 7.75 4.84 -26.25
C PHE A 240 7.22 4.88 -27.69
N GLY A 241 5.96 4.50 -27.87
CA GLY A 241 5.32 4.47 -29.20
C GLY A 241 5.12 5.85 -29.83
N GLY A 242 5.13 6.92 -29.04
CA GLY A 242 4.91 8.30 -29.51
C GLY A 242 6.16 9.19 -29.54
N LYS A 243 5.92 10.51 -29.63
CA LYS A 243 6.96 11.52 -29.42
C LYS A 243 7.28 11.60 -27.93
N ILE A 244 8.56 11.44 -27.59
CA ILE A 244 9.05 11.60 -26.20
C ILE A 244 8.86 13.06 -25.77
N ARG A 245 8.41 13.24 -24.52
CA ARG A 245 8.23 14.53 -23.86
C ARG A 245 9.24 14.73 -22.74
N ASP A 246 9.44 15.98 -22.32
CA ASP A 246 10.42 16.37 -21.31
C ASP A 246 10.15 15.74 -19.95
N GLU A 247 8.89 15.49 -19.59
CA GLU A 247 8.54 14.82 -18.34
C GLU A 247 9.02 13.36 -18.33
N GLN A 248 8.99 12.69 -19.49
CA GLN A 248 9.48 11.31 -19.60
C GLN A 248 11.00 11.26 -19.51
N ILE A 249 11.69 12.26 -20.07
CA ILE A 249 13.14 12.40 -19.94
C ILE A 249 13.51 12.65 -18.48
N SER A 250 12.80 13.58 -17.83
CA SER A 250 13.00 13.91 -16.41
C SER A 250 12.78 12.70 -15.51
N LEU A 251 11.72 11.93 -15.77
CA LEU A 251 11.43 10.69 -15.04
C LEU A 251 12.47 9.61 -15.32
N GLN A 252 12.96 9.45 -16.55
CA GLN A 252 14.04 8.50 -16.85
C GLN A 252 15.30 8.81 -16.05
N ASN A 253 15.65 10.08 -15.88
CA ASN A 253 16.88 10.52 -15.21
C ASN A 253 16.98 10.12 -13.73
N ILE A 254 15.89 9.67 -13.09
CA ILE A 254 15.96 9.14 -11.72
C ILE A 254 16.52 7.71 -11.66
N PHE A 255 16.58 7.01 -12.80
CA PHE A 255 17.01 5.62 -12.92
C PHE A 255 18.42 5.54 -13.50
N LYS A 256 19.21 4.58 -13.01
CA LYS A 256 20.62 4.43 -13.42
C LYS A 256 20.79 3.52 -14.64
N ASN A 257 19.97 2.47 -14.74
CA ASN A 257 20.10 1.42 -15.74
C ASN A 257 18.88 1.35 -16.68
N ALA A 258 18.04 2.39 -16.69
CA ALA A 258 16.92 2.51 -17.61
C ALA A 258 17.17 3.56 -18.71
N LYS A 259 16.87 3.21 -19.96
CA LYS A 259 16.98 4.12 -21.12
C LYS A 259 15.65 4.26 -21.84
N LEU A 260 15.19 5.49 -22.06
CA LEU A 260 14.03 5.80 -22.89
C LEU A 260 14.46 6.02 -24.34
N VAL A 261 13.78 5.37 -25.28
CA VAL A 261 13.93 5.59 -26.72
C VAL A 261 12.55 5.62 -27.38
N SER A 262 12.46 6.25 -28.55
CA SER A 262 11.23 6.19 -29.35
C SER A 262 11.16 4.89 -30.15
N ALA A 263 9.96 4.45 -30.49
CA ALA A 263 9.76 3.32 -31.41
C ALA A 263 10.45 3.54 -32.77
N LYS A 264 10.51 4.80 -33.24
CA LYS A 264 11.25 5.19 -34.45
C LYS A 264 12.75 4.95 -34.32
N TYR A 265 13.32 5.24 -33.16
CA TYR A 265 14.74 4.97 -32.90
C TYR A 265 15.04 3.47 -33.00
N VAL A 266 14.20 2.62 -32.39
CA VAL A 266 14.33 1.16 -32.45
C VAL A 266 14.21 0.65 -33.89
N ALA A 267 13.26 1.18 -34.67
CA ALA A 267 13.10 0.82 -36.08
C ALA A 267 14.37 1.04 -36.91
N ASN A 268 15.10 2.12 -36.61
CA ASN A 268 16.34 2.47 -37.29
C ASN A 268 17.58 1.78 -36.69
N ASN A 269 17.49 1.26 -35.47
CA ASN A 269 18.61 0.69 -34.71
C ASN A 269 18.19 -0.59 -33.97
N PRO A 270 17.73 -1.65 -34.66
CA PRO A 270 17.14 -2.83 -34.00
C PRO A 270 18.13 -3.60 -33.11
N SER A 271 19.44 -3.47 -33.37
CA SER A 271 20.49 -4.10 -32.56
C SER A 271 20.51 -3.63 -31.10
N ILE A 272 20.00 -2.43 -30.79
CA ILE A 272 19.96 -1.89 -29.42
C ILE A 272 19.24 -2.84 -28.46
N LEU A 273 18.22 -3.57 -28.94
CA LEU A 273 17.43 -4.50 -28.14
C LEU A 273 18.33 -5.57 -27.47
N ASN A 274 19.45 -5.95 -28.11
CA ASN A 274 20.35 -6.98 -27.61
C ASN A 274 21.19 -6.55 -26.39
N GLU A 275 21.29 -5.25 -26.13
CA GLU A 275 22.11 -4.69 -25.02
C GLU A 275 21.38 -4.72 -23.66
N TYR A 276 20.07 -4.98 -23.66
CA TYR A 276 19.22 -4.89 -22.48
C TYR A 276 18.71 -6.25 -22.02
N ASP A 277 18.32 -6.30 -20.75
CA ASP A 277 17.79 -7.47 -20.05
C ASP A 277 16.26 -7.45 -20.00
N ALA A 278 15.65 -6.27 -20.06
CA ALA A 278 14.21 -6.09 -20.16
C ALA A 278 13.85 -5.00 -21.17
N ILE A 279 12.76 -5.21 -21.91
CA ILE A 279 12.21 -4.26 -22.88
C ILE A 279 10.77 -3.97 -22.50
N LEU A 280 10.49 -2.72 -22.22
CA LEU A 280 9.17 -2.22 -21.85
C LEU A 280 8.67 -1.33 -22.96
N ILE A 281 7.44 -1.54 -23.42
CA ILE A 281 6.84 -0.76 -24.48
C ILE A 281 5.61 -0.05 -23.91
N ASP A 282 5.66 1.28 -23.87
CA ASP A 282 4.54 2.14 -23.49
C ASP A 282 3.89 2.74 -24.75
N GLU A 283 2.58 2.91 -24.73
CA GLU A 283 1.76 3.27 -25.90
C GLU A 283 1.98 2.30 -27.09
N SER A 284 1.98 0.99 -26.82
CA SER A 284 2.30 -0.05 -27.81
C SER A 284 1.34 -0.09 -29.00
N GLN A 285 0.11 0.40 -28.84
CA GLN A 285 -0.86 0.59 -29.92
C GLN A 285 -0.37 1.54 -31.03
N ARG A 286 0.66 2.36 -30.75
CA ARG A 286 1.28 3.26 -31.73
C ARG A 286 2.46 2.65 -32.48
N LEU A 287 2.86 1.41 -32.17
CA LEU A 287 3.97 0.76 -32.85
C LEU A 287 3.64 0.47 -34.32
N HIS A 288 4.56 0.83 -35.22
CA HIS A 288 4.51 0.39 -36.61
C HIS A 288 4.82 -1.11 -36.72
N LYS A 289 4.25 -1.76 -37.75
CA LYS A 289 4.36 -3.21 -37.98
C LYS A 289 5.80 -3.71 -37.95
N ASN A 290 6.72 -3.01 -38.61
CA ASN A 290 8.13 -3.41 -38.68
C ASN A 290 8.79 -3.40 -37.30
N THR A 291 8.63 -2.32 -36.52
CA THR A 291 9.17 -2.23 -35.14
C THR A 291 8.60 -3.33 -34.26
N ARG A 292 7.29 -3.61 -34.38
CA ARG A 292 6.64 -4.70 -33.64
C ARG A 292 7.24 -6.06 -34.00
N SER A 293 7.45 -6.33 -35.29
CA SER A 293 8.07 -7.57 -35.77
C SER A 293 9.51 -7.73 -35.26
N GLU A 294 10.31 -6.66 -35.26
CA GLU A 294 11.68 -6.68 -34.71
C GLU A 294 11.67 -7.05 -33.22
N ILE A 295 10.85 -6.36 -32.41
CA ILE A 295 10.72 -6.63 -30.97
C ILE A 295 10.24 -8.07 -30.72
N ILE A 296 9.24 -8.56 -31.47
CA ILE A 296 8.75 -9.93 -31.31
C ILE A 296 9.83 -10.96 -31.68
N SER A 297 10.60 -10.71 -32.75
CA SER A 297 11.67 -11.61 -33.19
C SER A 297 12.86 -11.67 -32.22
N TRP A 298 13.03 -10.63 -31.40
CA TRP A 298 14.06 -10.56 -30.35
C TRP A 298 13.74 -11.49 -29.17
N ILE A 299 12.47 -11.64 -28.82
CA ILE A 299 12.02 -12.33 -27.60
C ILE A 299 12.55 -13.78 -27.49
N PRO A 300 12.41 -14.67 -28.50
CA PRO A 300 12.89 -16.05 -28.40
C PRO A 300 14.41 -16.17 -28.19
N LYS A 301 15.19 -15.20 -28.65
CA LYS A 301 16.66 -15.19 -28.55
C LYS A 301 17.16 -14.86 -27.13
N LYS A 302 16.29 -14.32 -26.27
CA LYS A 302 16.63 -13.79 -24.95
C LYS A 302 15.80 -14.36 -23.79
N LEU A 303 14.67 -15.04 -24.04
CA LEU A 303 13.88 -15.71 -22.99
C LEU A 303 14.70 -16.74 -22.18
N PHE A 304 15.73 -17.37 -22.76
CA PHE A 304 16.67 -18.24 -22.05
C PHE A 304 17.60 -17.52 -21.05
N LYS A 305 17.58 -16.16 -21.00
CA LYS A 305 18.39 -15.32 -20.11
C LYS A 305 17.56 -14.61 -19.03
N GLN A 306 16.37 -15.12 -18.70
CA GLN A 306 15.48 -14.52 -17.68
C GLN A 306 15.01 -13.08 -18.01
N SER A 307 14.86 -12.77 -19.29
CA SER A 307 14.47 -11.45 -19.78
C SER A 307 12.94 -11.23 -19.80
N ASN A 308 12.52 -9.97 -19.63
CA ASN A 308 11.10 -9.56 -19.71
C ASN A 308 10.84 -8.67 -20.92
N CYS A 309 9.74 -8.93 -21.62
CA CYS A 309 9.20 -8.06 -22.66
C CYS A 309 7.74 -7.72 -22.33
N ILE A 310 7.42 -6.44 -22.17
CA ILE A 310 6.12 -5.99 -21.64
C ILE A 310 5.54 -4.95 -22.58
N PHE A 311 4.35 -5.24 -23.13
CA PHE A 311 3.58 -4.34 -23.99
C PHE A 311 2.40 -3.74 -23.22
N LEU A 312 2.27 -2.42 -23.22
CA LEU A 312 1.18 -1.67 -22.56
C LEU A 312 0.46 -0.70 -23.50
#